data_AF-A0A3A9H1R6-F1
#
_entry.id   AF-A0A3A9H1R6-F1
#
_cell.length_a   1.000
_cell.length_b   1.000
_cell.length_c   1.000
_cell.angle_alpha   90.00
_cell.angle_beta   90.00
_cell.angle_gamma   90.00
#
_symmetry.space_group_name_H-M   'P 1'
#
loop_
_entity.id
_entity.type
_entity.pdbx_description
1 polymer ?
#
loop_
_entity_poly.entity_id
_entity_poly.type
_entity_poly.pdbx_seq_one_letter_code
_entity_poly.pdbx_strand_id
1 'polypeptide(L)' 'MDTAHRRMEIISILSVKGHITSRELTWELGVTIRTIHHDIFALTFDCQVFSEKVCWMSFLTIRTREPITNPMCPR' A
#
# COMPACT_ATOMS: atom_id res chain seq x y z
N MET A 1 18.25 1.43 -2.61
CA MET A 1 16.93 1.14 -3.20
C MET A 1 16.21 2.45 -3.42
N ASP A 2 15.85 2.75 -4.67
CA ASP A 2 15.19 4.00 -5.03
C ASP A 2 13.72 4.03 -4.55
N THR A 3 13.16 5.23 -4.39
CA THR A 3 11.76 5.40 -3.96
C THR A 3 10.76 4.85 -4.99
N ALA A 4 11.00 5.01 -6.29
CA ALA A 4 10.13 4.46 -7.32
C ALA A 4 10.19 2.92 -7.36
N HIS A 5 11.40 2.37 -7.21
CA HIS A 5 11.60 0.91 -7.13
C HIS A 5 10.85 0.32 -5.93
N ARG A 6 10.94 0.97 -4.76
CA ARG A 6 10.24 0.52 -3.54
C ARG A 6 8.73 0.54 -3.69
N ARG A 7 8.17 1.59 -4.31
CA ARG A 7 6.73 1.66 -4.59
C ARG A 7 6.28 0.56 -5.56
N MET A 8 7.08 0.27 -6.58
CA MET A 8 6.79 -0.80 -7.53
C MET A 8 6.80 -2.19 -6.85
N GLU A 9 7.73 -2.44 -5.94
CA GLU A 9 7.75 -3.68 -5.14
C GLU A 9 6.55 -3.78 -4.20
N ILE A 10 6.16 -2.68 -3.54
CA ILE A 10 4.93 -2.65 -2.72
C ILE A 10 3.71 -3.03 -3.56
N ILE A 11 3.57 -2.45 -4.77
CA ILE A 11 2.48 -2.78 -5.70
C ILE A 11 2.57 -4.25 -6.13
N SER A 12 3.76 -4.75 -6.47
CA SER A 12 3.95 -6.14 -6.88
C SER A 12 3.55 -7.13 -5.78
N ILE A 13 3.96 -6.87 -4.53
CA ILE A 13 3.59 -7.69 -3.37
C ILE A 13 2.08 -7.66 -3.14
N LEU A 14 1.48 -6.47 -3.21
CA LEU A 14 0.03 -6.31 -3.11
C LEU A 14 -0.71 -7.03 -4.25
N SER A 15 -0.20 -7.00 -5.48
CA SER A 15 -0.81 -7.68 -6.62
C SER A 15 -0.81 -9.20 -6.48
N VAL A 16 0.18 -9.77 -5.79
CA VAL A 16 0.29 -11.22 -5.57
C VAL A 16 -0.51 -11.66 -4.34
N LYS A 17 -0.45 -10.89 -3.23
CA LYS A 17 -1.09 -11.25 -1.95
C LYS A 17 -2.51 -10.69 -1.79
N GLY A 18 -2.91 -9.71 -2.59
CA GLY A 18 -4.19 -8.97 -2.52
C GLY A 18 -4.33 -8.03 -1.32
N HIS A 19 -3.69 -8.36 -0.20
CA HIS A 19 -3.61 -7.52 0.99
C HIS A 19 -2.28 -7.76 1.73
N ILE A 20 -1.79 -6.75 2.42
CA ILE A 20 -0.62 -6.85 3.29
C ILE A 20 -0.68 -5.82 4.42
N THR A 21 -0.06 -6.11 5.55
CA THR A 21 0.09 -5.14 6.63
C THR A 21 1.36 -4.30 6.46
N SER A 22 1.35 -3.07 6.98
CA SER A 22 2.55 -2.22 6.96
C SER A 22 3.75 -2.88 7.68
N ARG A 23 3.51 -3.72 8.69
CA ARG A 23 4.55 -4.47 9.40
C ARG A 23 5.18 -5.56 8.54
N GLU A 24 4.37 -6.30 7.79
CA GLU A 24 4.90 -7.30 6.85
C GLU A 24 5.71 -6.62 5.74
N LEU A 25 5.25 -5.49 5.20
CA LEU A 25 6.03 -4.71 4.23
C LEU A 25 7.38 -4.25 4.79
N THR A 26 7.44 -3.83 6.05
CA THR A 26 8.73 -3.47 6.66
C THR A 26 9.69 -4.65 6.79
N TRP A 27 9.16 -5.85 7.01
CA TRP A 27 9.96 -7.07 7.08
C TRP A 27 10.46 -7.49 5.70
N GLU A 28 9.57 -7.50 4.70
CA GLU A 28 9.87 -7.92 3.32
C GLU A 28 10.86 -6.96 2.64
N LEU A 29 10.67 -5.65 2.81
CA LEU A 29 11.46 -4.61 2.14
C LEU A 29 12.64 -4.10 2.99
N GLY A 30 12.75 -4.54 4.25
CA GLY A 30 13.81 -4.11 5.17
C GLY A 30 13.82 -2.60 5.48
N VAL A 31 12.69 -1.92 5.32
CA VAL A 31 12.57 -0.46 5.52
C VAL A 31 11.74 -0.13 6.76
N THR A 32 11.81 1.13 7.21
CA THR A 32 11.05 1.58 8.38
C THR A 32 9.55 1.73 8.09
N ILE A 33 8.73 1.59 9.12
CA ILE A 33 7.26 1.79 9.03
C ILE A 33 6.93 3.19 8.50
N ARG A 34 7.70 4.23 8.88
CA ARG A 34 7.51 5.60 8.38
C ARG A 34 7.70 5.68 6.87
N THR A 35 8.72 5.00 6.34
CA THR A 35 8.99 4.97 4.89
C THR A 35 7.84 4.28 4.15
N ILE A 36 7.38 3.13 4.67
CA ILE A 36 6.23 2.41 4.11
C ILE A 36 4.97 3.28 4.12
N HIS A 37 4.68 3.97 5.22
CA HIS A 37 3.52 4.87 5.28
C HIS A 37 3.60 6.02 4.28
N HIS A 38 4.79 6.61 4.11
CA HIS A 38 5.00 7.67 3.13
C HIS A 38 4.79 7.18 1.69
N ASP A 39 5.26 5.97 1.38
CA ASP A 39 5.08 5.37 0.05
C ASP A 39 3.64 4.92 -0.21
N ILE A 40 2.96 4.32 0.79
CA ILE A 40 1.52 4.01 0.69
C ILE A 40 0.70 5.28 0.53
N PHE A 41 1.04 6.35 1.24
CA PHE A 41 0.33 7.62 1.12
C PHE A 41 0.43 8.19 -0.30
N ALA A 42 1.63 8.15 -0.89
CA ALA A 42 1.82 8.52 -2.29
C ALA A 42 1.02 7.62 -3.25
N LEU A 43 1.05 6.30 -3.04
CA LEU A 43 0.29 5.33 -3.85
C LEU A 43 -1.24 5.46 -3.70
N THR A 44 -1.70 5.91 -2.52
CA THR A 44 -3.11 6.19 -2.25
C THR A 44 -3.56 7.44 -2.99
N PHE A 45 -2.69 8.47 -3.06
CA PHE A 45 -2.96 9.69 -3.82
C PHE A 45 -3.05 9.41 -5.34
N ASP A 46 -2.20 8.51 -5.84
CA ASP A 46 -2.22 8.04 -7.23
C ASP A 46 -3.39 7.06 -7.54
N CYS A 47 -4.35 6.89 -6.62
CA CYS A 47 -5.55 6.06 -6.75
C CYS A 47 -5.33 4.55 -7.00
N GLN A 48 -4.12 4.01 -6.78
CA GLN A 48 -3.82 2.59 -7.03
C GLN A 48 -4.09 1.68 -5.82
N VAL A 49 -4.10 2.24 -4.61
CA VAL A 49 -4.12 1.46 -3.36
C VAL A 49 -5.04 2.12 -2.33
N PHE A 50 -5.76 1.34 -1.52
CA PHE A 50 -6.50 1.85 -0.36
C PHE A 50 -5.90 1.31 0.93
N SER A 51 -5.81 2.18 1.94
CA SER A 51 -5.33 1.81 3.27
C SER A 51 -6.49 1.84 4.27
N GLU A 52 -6.79 0.68 4.85
CA GLU A 52 -7.78 0.49 5.90
C GLU A 52 -7.06 0.41 7.26
N LYS A 53 -7.41 1.31 8.18
CA LYS A 53 -6.91 1.26 9.56
C LYS A 53 -7.80 0.33 10.37
N VAL A 54 -7.31 -0.85 10.71
CA VAL A 54 -8.04 -1.77 11.59
C VAL A 54 -7.70 -1.42 13.04
N CYS A 55 -8.64 -0.77 13.73
CA CYS A 55 -8.49 -0.19 15.07
C CYS A 55 -8.40 -1.21 16.22
N TRP A 56 -8.02 -2.46 15.95
CA TRP A 56 -7.86 -3.46 17.01
C TRP A 56 -6.39 -3.64 17.41
N MET A 57 -5.42 -3.22 16.58
CA MET A 57 -4.00 -3.48 16.88
C MET A 57 -3.01 -2.46 16.28
N SER A 58 -3.46 -1.28 15.85
CA SER A 58 -2.61 -0.21 15.25
C SER A 58 -1.91 -0.57 13.93
N PHE A 59 -2.29 -1.64 13.24
CA PHE A 59 -1.75 -1.99 11.93
C PHE A 59 -2.57 -1.36 10.80
N LEU A 60 -1.87 -0.85 9.78
CA LEU A 60 -2.49 -0.42 8.53
C LEU A 60 -2.53 -1.63 7.60
N THR A 61 -3.74 -2.08 7.26
CA THR A 61 -3.97 -3.07 6.23
C THR A 61 -4.07 -2.35 4.90
N ILE A 62 -3.27 -2.77 3.95
CA ILE A 62 -3.20 -2.17 2.63
C ILE A 62 -3.78 -3.18 1.65
N ARG A 63 -4.73 -2.74 0.83
CA ARG A 63 -5.32 -3.58 -0.21
C ARG A 63 -5.17 -2.90 -1.57
N THR A 64 -4.88 -3.71 -2.57
CA THR A 64 -5.08 -3.32 -3.97
C THR A 64 -6.57 -3.15 -4.23
N ARG A 65 -6.93 -2.08 -4.91
CA ARG A 65 -8.25 -1.97 -5.49
C ARG A 65 -8.31 -3.01 -6.60
N GLU A 66 -9.19 -4.00 -6.51
CA GLU A 66 -9.73 -4.61 -7.74
C GLU A 66 -10.16 -3.45 -8.66
N PRO A 67 -10.00 -3.53 -9.99
CA PRO A 67 -10.45 -2.47 -10.89
C PRO A 67 -11.96 -2.34 -10.75
N ILE A 68 -12.40 -1.50 -9.80
CA ILE A 68 -13.78 -1.15 -9.67
C ILE A 68 -14.05 -0.30 -10.90
N THR A 69 -14.77 -0.88 -11.84
CA THR A 69 -15.74 -0.19 -12.70
C THR A 69 -16.68 0.66 -11.82
N ASN A 70 -16.16 1.70 -11.17
CA ASN A 70 -16.95 2.62 -10.37
C ASN A 70 -16.55 4.07 -10.73
N PRO A 71 -17.41 4.82 -11.44
CA PRO A 71 -17.09 6.09 -12.10
C PRO A 71 -16.93 7.31 -11.15
N MET A 72 -16.55 7.10 -9.90
CA MET A 72 -16.52 8.13 -8.83
C MET A 72 -15.11 8.54 -8.39
N CYS A 73 -14.09 8.36 -9.22
CA CYS A 73 -12.81 9.06 -9.05
C CYS A 73 -12.79 10.27 -10.01
N PRO A 74 -12.91 11.52 -9.52
CA PRO A 74 -12.79 12.68 -10.39
C PRO A 74 -11.35 12.76 -10.91
N ARG A 75 -11.22 12.91 -12.23
CA ARG A 75 -9.96 13.23 -12.92
C ARG A 75 -9.47 14.62 -12.55
#